data_AF-A0A2P5CN21-F1
#
_entry.id   AF-A0A2P5CN21-F1
#
_cell.length_a   1.000
_cell.length_b   1.000
_cell.length_c   1.000
_cell.angle_alpha   90.00
_cell.angle_beta   90.00
_cell.angle_gamma   90.00
#
_symmetry.space_group_name_H-M   'P 1'
#
loop_
_entity.id
_entity.type
_entity.pdbx_description
1 polymer ?
#
loop_
_entity_poly.entity_id
_entity_poly.type
_entity_poly.pdbx_seq_one_letter_code
_entity_poly.pdbx_strand_id
1 'polypeptide(L)'
;MTMSECETIDFEQGWEVMRKGITKLKNILEGLPEPQFSSEDYMHLYETIYNMCTQKPPHDYSQQLYDKYRESYEEYITSTVLPSLREKHDEFMLRELVKRWANHKIMVRWLSRFFYFLERYFIAQRSLRPLNEVGLTCFSDLVYKELNAKVRDAVISLIDQEREGEQIDRALLKNVVDIFVEIGMGQMDHYENDFEEAMLKDTAAYYSRKASKWISEDSCPDYMLKVEECLRLEKDRVSHYLHSSSEPKLLEKVQHELLSVYATQLLEKEQFGCHALFRDDKLITSSMMQHVTAE
;
A
#
# COMPACT_ATOMS: atom_id res chain seq x y z
N MET A 1 -25.84 -26.37 -43.15
CA MET A 1 -24.68 -25.81 -42.43
C MET A 1 -24.17 -26.90 -41.52
N THR A 2 -23.12 -27.58 -41.95
CA THR A 2 -22.40 -28.57 -41.16
C THR A 2 -21.83 -27.86 -39.93
N MET A 3 -22.38 -28.16 -38.75
CA MET A 3 -21.74 -27.82 -37.50
C MET A 3 -20.36 -28.51 -37.54
N SER A 4 -19.29 -27.72 -37.62
CA SER A 4 -17.95 -28.22 -37.35
C SER A 4 -18.01 -28.90 -36.00
N GLU A 5 -17.83 -30.23 -35.97
CA GLU A 5 -17.62 -30.95 -34.73
C GLU A 5 -16.39 -30.30 -34.08
N CYS A 6 -16.61 -29.53 -33.01
CA CYS A 6 -15.52 -29.04 -32.19
C CYS A 6 -14.93 -30.28 -31.52
N GLU A 7 -13.76 -30.71 -31.99
CA GLU A 7 -13.00 -31.78 -31.33
C GLU A 7 -12.90 -31.43 -29.84
N THR A 8 -13.29 -32.39 -28.99
CA THR A 8 -13.25 -32.18 -27.54
C THR A 8 -11.80 -32.01 -27.12
N ILE A 9 -11.46 -30.84 -26.59
CA ILE A 9 -10.13 -30.55 -26.07
C ILE A 9 -10.04 -31.20 -24.68
N ASP A 10 -9.04 -32.06 -24.49
CA ASP A 10 -8.73 -32.61 -23.18
C ASP A 10 -8.23 -31.50 -22.24
N PHE A 11 -8.48 -31.64 -20.94
CA PHE A 11 -8.10 -30.64 -19.96
C PHE A 11 -6.59 -30.34 -20.01
N GLU A 12 -5.74 -31.37 -20.02
CA GLU A 12 -4.29 -31.18 -20.00
C GLU A 12 -3.79 -30.49 -21.27
N GLN A 13 -4.39 -30.82 -22.42
CA GLN A 13 -4.04 -30.18 -23.69
C GLN A 13 -4.40 -28.70 -23.71
N GLY A 14 -5.61 -28.35 -23.28
CA GLY A 14 -6.05 -26.95 -23.22
C GLY A 14 -5.31 -26.16 -22.15
N TRP A 15 -5.07 -26.76 -20.98
CA TRP A 15 -4.31 -26.14 -19.91
C TRP A 15 -2.84 -25.91 -20.29
N GLU A 16 -2.23 -26.81 -21.07
CA GLU A 16 -0.88 -26.62 -21.57
C GLU A 16 -0.74 -25.37 -22.44
N VAL A 17 -1.74 -25.07 -23.27
CA VAL A 17 -1.79 -23.82 -24.05
C VAL A 17 -1.86 -22.61 -23.12
N MET A 18 -2.74 -22.66 -22.12
CA MET A 18 -2.87 -21.59 -21.12
C MET A 18 -1.58 -21.40 -20.32
N ARG A 19 -0.93 -22.49 -19.91
CA ARG A 19 0.33 -22.49 -19.17
C ARG A 19 1.47 -21.86 -19.97
N LYS A 20 1.52 -22.07 -21.29
CA LYS A 20 2.47 -21.35 -22.17
C LYS A 20 2.19 -19.85 -22.21
N GLY A 21 0.92 -19.46 -22.34
CA GLY A 21 0.52 -18.04 -22.28
C GLY A 21 0.84 -17.39 -20.94
N ILE A 22 0.57 -18.08 -19.84
CA ILE A 22 0.88 -17.63 -18.48
C ILE A 22 2.41 -17.52 -18.29
N THR A 23 3.19 -18.50 -18.76
CA THR A 23 4.65 -18.45 -18.71
C THR A 23 5.21 -17.27 -19.51
N LYS A 24 4.69 -17.03 -20.73
CA LYS A 24 5.04 -15.85 -21.54
C LYS A 24 4.77 -14.55 -20.77
N LEU A 25 3.61 -14.46 -20.12
CA LEU A 25 3.28 -13.30 -19.26
C LEU A 25 4.25 -13.16 -18.09
N LYS A 26 4.55 -14.25 -17.35
CA LYS A 26 5.54 -14.25 -16.26
C LYS A 26 6.90 -13.75 -16.76
N ASN A 27 7.37 -14.22 -17.91
CA ASN A 27 8.63 -13.78 -18.52
C ASN A 27 8.65 -12.28 -18.86
N ILE A 28 7.57 -11.75 -19.44
CA ILE A 28 7.42 -10.31 -19.73
C ILE A 28 7.49 -9.49 -18.42
N LEU A 29 6.82 -9.94 -17.36
CA LEU A 29 6.82 -9.27 -16.06
C LEU A 29 8.21 -9.28 -15.40
N GLU A 30 8.97 -10.37 -15.57
CA GLU A 30 10.35 -10.48 -15.09
C GLU A 30 11.37 -9.77 -15.97
N GLY A 31 10.95 -9.18 -17.10
CA GLY A 31 11.84 -8.49 -18.04
C GLY A 31 12.72 -9.43 -18.85
N LEU A 32 12.35 -10.71 -18.95
CA LEU A 32 13.00 -11.69 -19.83
C LEU A 32 12.65 -11.39 -21.30
N PRO A 33 13.53 -11.74 -22.25
CA PRO A 33 13.31 -11.47 -23.67
C PRO A 33 12.12 -12.29 -24.20
N GLU A 34 10.95 -11.66 -24.25
CA GLU A 34 9.71 -12.21 -24.80
C GLU A 34 8.99 -11.15 -25.65
N PRO A 35 8.50 -11.47 -26.86
CA PRO A 35 7.57 -10.61 -27.57
C PRO A 35 6.33 -10.24 -26.73
N GLN A 36 5.86 -9.01 -26.88
CA GLN A 36 4.57 -8.59 -26.35
C GLN A 36 3.43 -9.45 -26.91
N PHE A 37 2.31 -9.53 -26.19
CA PHE A 37 1.13 -10.24 -26.66
C PHE A 37 0.56 -9.59 -27.92
N SER A 38 0.44 -10.38 -28.98
CA SER A 38 -0.28 -9.99 -30.19
C SER A 38 -1.79 -10.19 -30.02
N SER A 39 -2.57 -9.61 -30.94
CA SER A 39 -4.02 -9.90 -31.00
C SER A 39 -4.29 -11.39 -31.24
N GLU A 40 -3.43 -12.07 -32.02
CA GLU A 40 -3.55 -13.50 -32.29
C GLU A 40 -3.29 -14.33 -31.02
N ASP A 41 -2.26 -13.98 -30.24
CA ASP A 41 -1.99 -14.65 -28.96
C ASP A 41 -3.19 -14.53 -28.01
N TYR A 42 -3.76 -13.32 -27.92
CA TYR A 42 -4.93 -13.06 -27.09
C TYR A 42 -6.14 -13.88 -27.55
N MET A 43 -6.44 -13.88 -28.85
CA MET A 43 -7.56 -14.63 -29.42
C MET A 43 -7.38 -16.12 -29.16
N HIS A 44 -6.18 -16.66 -29.37
CA HIS A 44 -5.90 -18.07 -29.15
C HIS A 44 -6.11 -18.51 -27.68
N LEU A 45 -5.60 -17.73 -26.73
CA LEU A 45 -5.79 -18.01 -25.29
C LEU A 45 -7.26 -17.89 -24.87
N TYR A 46 -7.95 -16.85 -25.33
CA TYR A 46 -9.36 -16.64 -25.03
C TYR A 46 -10.25 -17.74 -25.64
N GLU A 47 -10.03 -18.10 -26.91
CA GLU A 47 -10.74 -19.18 -27.60
C GLU A 47 -10.51 -20.53 -26.93
N THR A 48 -9.30 -20.79 -26.43
CA THR A 48 -8.99 -22.01 -25.67
C THR A 48 -9.86 -22.10 -24.41
N ILE A 49 -9.90 -21.04 -23.59
CA ILE A 49 -10.79 -20.99 -22.41
C ILE A 49 -12.25 -21.14 -22.82
N TYR A 50 -12.70 -20.42 -23.84
CA TYR A 50 -14.07 -20.50 -24.35
C TYR A 50 -14.46 -21.93 -24.75
N ASN A 51 -13.61 -22.62 -25.53
CA ASN A 51 -13.86 -23.99 -25.97
C ASN A 51 -13.91 -24.95 -24.79
N MET A 52 -12.96 -24.86 -23.85
CA MET A 52 -12.92 -25.70 -22.65
C MET A 52 -14.13 -25.49 -21.71
N CYS A 53 -14.74 -24.30 -21.72
CA CYS A 53 -15.94 -24.00 -20.91
C CYS A 53 -17.27 -24.32 -21.63
N THR A 54 -17.29 -24.40 -22.96
CA THR A 54 -18.52 -24.63 -23.75
C THR A 54 -18.71 -26.09 -24.19
N GLN A 55 -17.73 -26.94 -23.90
CA GLN A 55 -17.81 -28.38 -24.08
C GLN A 55 -18.96 -29.00 -23.27
N LYS A 56 -19.60 -30.04 -23.82
CA LYS A 56 -20.68 -30.75 -23.13
C LYS A 56 -20.13 -31.58 -21.95
N PRO A 57 -20.92 -31.75 -20.86
CA PRO A 57 -20.57 -32.68 -19.80
C PRO A 57 -20.22 -34.08 -20.36
N PRO A 58 -19.19 -34.76 -19.83
CA PRO A 58 -18.40 -34.45 -18.64
C PRO A 58 -17.21 -33.50 -18.84
N HIS A 59 -17.01 -32.93 -20.03
CA HIS A 59 -15.80 -32.18 -20.40
C HIS A 59 -15.93 -30.65 -20.22
N ASP A 60 -16.88 -30.20 -19.39
CA ASP A 60 -16.96 -28.80 -18.96
C ASP A 60 -15.93 -28.57 -17.85
N TYR A 61 -14.89 -27.81 -18.17
CA TYR A 61 -13.77 -27.57 -17.26
C TYR A 61 -13.85 -26.22 -16.55
N SER A 62 -15.00 -25.54 -16.56
CA SER A 62 -15.14 -24.18 -16.02
C SER A 62 -14.70 -24.06 -14.55
N GLN A 63 -15.07 -25.03 -13.71
CA GLN A 63 -14.64 -25.07 -12.30
C GLN A 63 -13.13 -25.28 -12.18
N GLN A 64 -12.57 -26.26 -12.91
CA GLN A 64 -11.14 -26.54 -12.86
C GLN A 64 -10.30 -25.35 -13.35
N LEU A 65 -10.78 -24.63 -14.38
CA LEU A 65 -10.13 -23.42 -14.88
C LEU A 65 -10.19 -22.26 -13.88
N TYR A 66 -11.30 -22.13 -13.14
CA TYR A 66 -11.40 -21.14 -12.05
C TYR A 66 -10.42 -21.45 -10.92
N ASP A 67 -10.26 -22.72 -10.56
CA ASP A 67 -9.30 -23.14 -9.53
C ASP A 67 -7.85 -22.91 -10.02
N LYS A 68 -7.56 -23.29 -11.26
CA LYS A 68 -6.25 -23.04 -11.91
C LYS A 68 -5.90 -21.57 -12.06
N TYR A 69 -6.90 -20.70 -12.23
CA TYR A 69 -6.69 -19.25 -12.26
C TYR A 69 -6.06 -18.76 -10.95
N ARG A 70 -6.58 -19.22 -9.80
CA ARG A 70 -5.99 -18.93 -8.48
C ARG A 70 -4.59 -19.53 -8.35
N GLU A 71 -4.44 -20.82 -8.64
CA GLU A 71 -3.15 -21.54 -8.54
C GLU A 71 -2.04 -20.84 -9.33
N SER A 72 -2.36 -20.25 -10.49
CA SER A 72 -1.39 -19.53 -11.32
C SER A 72 -0.75 -18.33 -10.62
N TYR A 73 -1.51 -17.63 -9.77
CA TYR A 73 -0.97 -16.55 -8.93
C TYR A 73 -0.16 -17.12 -7.76
N GLU A 74 -0.70 -18.13 -7.06
CA GLU A 74 -0.06 -18.72 -5.90
C GLU A 74 1.32 -19.30 -6.25
N GLU A 75 1.42 -19.98 -7.40
CA GLU A 75 2.66 -20.50 -7.94
C GLU A 75 3.67 -19.37 -8.18
N TYR A 76 3.29 -18.34 -8.93
CA TYR A 76 4.19 -17.22 -9.26
C TYR A 76 4.63 -16.44 -8.02
N ILE A 77 3.70 -16.20 -7.08
CA ILE A 77 3.99 -15.51 -5.84
C ILE A 77 4.99 -16.32 -5.02
N THR A 78 4.76 -17.62 -4.87
CA THR A 78 5.58 -18.49 -4.03
C THR A 78 6.95 -18.77 -4.66
N SER A 79 7.03 -18.97 -5.97
CA SER A 79 8.28 -19.32 -6.66
C SER A 79 9.18 -18.13 -6.93
N THR A 80 8.61 -16.93 -7.10
CA THR A 80 9.35 -15.80 -7.67
C THR A 80 9.23 -14.54 -6.81
N VAL A 81 8.01 -14.13 -6.45
CA VAL A 81 7.78 -12.86 -5.74
C VAL A 81 8.31 -12.91 -4.32
N LEU A 82 7.88 -13.90 -3.53
CA LEU A 82 8.27 -14.03 -2.12
C LEU A 82 9.77 -14.22 -1.94
N PRO A 83 10.47 -15.11 -2.68
CA PRO A 83 11.93 -15.21 -2.59
C PRO A 83 12.63 -13.87 -2.86
N SER A 84 12.23 -13.15 -3.92
CA SER A 84 12.84 -11.87 -4.29
C SER A 84 12.66 -10.77 -3.24
N LEU A 85 11.56 -10.82 -2.49
CA LEU A 85 11.27 -9.90 -1.38
C LEU A 85 12.04 -10.30 -0.11
N ARG A 86 12.09 -11.61 0.22
CA ARG A 86 12.77 -12.14 1.40
C ARG A 86 14.28 -11.91 1.38
N GLU A 87 14.88 -11.86 0.20
CA GLU A 87 16.32 -11.60 0.03
C GLU A 87 16.70 -10.13 0.27
N LYS A 88 15.74 -9.20 0.20
CA LYS A 88 15.99 -7.76 0.32
C LYS A 88 15.50 -7.23 1.67
N HIS A 89 16.10 -6.12 2.09
CA HIS A 89 15.83 -5.49 3.38
C HIS A 89 15.63 -3.98 3.18
N ASP A 90 14.95 -3.35 4.14
CA ASP A 90 14.74 -1.90 4.22
C ASP A 90 14.29 -1.28 2.88
N GLU A 91 14.92 -0.19 2.44
CA GLU A 91 14.56 0.52 1.21
C GLU A 91 14.59 -0.37 -0.05
N PHE A 92 15.54 -1.31 -0.15
CA PHE A 92 15.62 -2.22 -1.28
C PHE A 92 14.44 -3.20 -1.32
N MET A 93 13.95 -3.63 -0.15
CA MET A 93 12.74 -4.43 -0.04
C MET A 93 11.51 -3.62 -0.48
N LEU A 94 11.43 -2.35 -0.07
CA LEU A 94 10.34 -1.46 -0.46
C LEU A 94 10.28 -1.23 -1.99
N ARG A 95 11.44 -0.97 -2.62
CA ARG A 95 11.54 -0.83 -4.07
C ARG A 95 11.09 -2.09 -4.81
N GLU A 96 11.50 -3.26 -4.30
CA GLU A 96 11.07 -4.53 -4.86
C GLU A 96 9.57 -4.75 -4.65
N LEU A 97 9.01 -4.43 -3.48
CA LEU A 97 7.57 -4.56 -3.22
C LEU A 97 6.75 -3.73 -4.21
N VAL A 98 7.13 -2.47 -4.44
CA VAL A 98 6.47 -1.60 -5.42
C VAL A 98 6.52 -2.19 -6.82
N LYS A 99 7.69 -2.68 -7.25
CA LYS A 99 7.85 -3.37 -8.53
C LYS A 99 6.96 -4.60 -8.63
N ARG A 100 6.97 -5.46 -7.60
CA ARG A 100 6.20 -6.71 -7.56
C ARG A 100 4.70 -6.46 -7.56
N TRP A 101 4.23 -5.45 -6.84
CA TRP A 101 2.83 -5.04 -6.85
C TRP A 101 2.40 -4.49 -8.22
N ALA A 102 3.22 -3.64 -8.86
CA ALA A 102 2.94 -3.15 -10.20
C ALA A 102 2.85 -4.30 -11.22
N ASN A 103 3.79 -5.24 -11.18
CA ASN A 103 3.76 -6.45 -12.00
C ASN A 103 2.52 -7.30 -11.73
N HIS A 104 2.14 -7.46 -10.46
CA HIS A 104 0.94 -8.21 -10.07
C HIS A 104 -0.33 -7.58 -10.65
N LYS A 105 -0.47 -6.25 -10.58
CA LYS A 105 -1.60 -5.54 -11.21
C LYS A 105 -1.67 -5.78 -12.73
N ILE A 106 -0.53 -5.82 -13.41
CA ILE A 106 -0.47 -6.15 -14.84
C ILE A 106 -0.90 -7.61 -15.08
N MET A 107 -0.44 -8.54 -14.24
CA MET A 107 -0.82 -9.95 -14.31
C MET A 107 -2.33 -10.14 -14.12
N VAL A 108 -2.92 -9.46 -13.12
CA VAL A 108 -4.37 -9.45 -12.87
C VAL A 108 -5.14 -8.96 -14.09
N ARG A 109 -4.71 -7.86 -14.72
CA ARG A 109 -5.35 -7.33 -15.94
C ARG A 109 -5.31 -8.33 -17.10
N TRP A 110 -4.16 -8.97 -17.36
CA TRP A 110 -4.03 -9.91 -18.48
C TRP A 110 -4.78 -11.22 -18.25
N LEU A 111 -4.60 -11.86 -17.08
CA LEU A 111 -5.29 -13.12 -16.81
C LEU A 111 -6.80 -12.92 -16.74
N SER A 112 -7.30 -11.81 -16.15
CA SER A 112 -8.75 -11.53 -16.16
C SER A 112 -9.30 -11.39 -17.58
N ARG A 113 -8.50 -10.93 -18.55
CA ARG A 113 -8.88 -10.86 -19.96
C ARG A 113 -8.88 -12.24 -20.62
N PHE A 114 -7.86 -13.06 -20.39
CA PHE A 114 -7.81 -14.42 -20.97
C PHE A 114 -8.96 -15.29 -20.43
N PHE A 115 -9.29 -15.16 -19.15
CA PHE A 115 -10.34 -15.92 -18.47
C PHE A 115 -11.71 -15.21 -18.48
N TYR A 116 -11.88 -14.14 -19.26
CA TYR A 116 -13.09 -13.30 -19.24
C TYR A 116 -14.39 -14.08 -19.49
N PHE A 117 -14.34 -15.19 -20.22
CA PHE A 117 -15.51 -16.05 -20.40
C PHE A 117 -16.03 -16.60 -19.06
N LEU A 118 -15.14 -17.00 -18.13
CA LEU A 118 -15.55 -17.47 -16.80
C LEU A 118 -16.24 -16.36 -16.01
N GLU A 119 -15.71 -15.14 -16.06
CA GLU A 119 -16.31 -13.95 -15.40
C GLU A 119 -17.76 -13.76 -15.85
N ARG A 120 -17.99 -13.80 -17.17
CA ARG A 120 -19.30 -13.49 -17.75
C ARG A 120 -20.34 -14.59 -17.54
N TYR A 121 -19.94 -15.85 -17.55
CA TYR A 121 -20.89 -16.98 -17.58
C TYR A 121 -20.83 -17.84 -16.32
N PHE A 122 -19.66 -18.33 -15.95
CA PHE A 122 -19.53 -19.28 -14.84
C PHE A 122 -19.68 -18.61 -13.47
N ILE A 123 -18.94 -17.52 -13.25
CA ILE A 123 -18.93 -16.75 -12.00
C ILE A 123 -20.28 -16.07 -11.78
N ALA A 124 -20.82 -15.45 -12.83
CA ALA A 124 -22.14 -14.81 -12.78
C ALA A 124 -23.27 -15.78 -12.41
N GLN A 125 -23.25 -17.01 -12.93
CA GLN A 125 -24.26 -18.02 -12.63
C GLN A 125 -24.17 -18.58 -11.21
N ARG A 126 -22.96 -18.67 -10.65
CA ARG A 126 -22.69 -19.29 -9.35
C ARG A 126 -22.48 -18.30 -8.21
N SER A 127 -22.51 -17.00 -8.50
CA SER A 127 -22.22 -15.92 -7.54
C SER A 127 -20.87 -16.12 -6.84
N LEU A 128 -19.86 -16.56 -7.60
CA LEU A 128 -18.49 -16.71 -7.11
C LEU A 128 -17.77 -15.37 -7.01
N ARG A 129 -16.61 -15.36 -6.35
CA ARG A 129 -15.75 -14.17 -6.27
C ARG A 129 -15.25 -13.78 -7.69
N PRO A 130 -15.38 -12.49 -8.10
CA PRO A 130 -14.86 -11.98 -9.38
C PRO A 130 -13.36 -12.26 -9.57
N LEU A 131 -12.94 -12.49 -10.81
CA LEU A 131 -11.54 -12.80 -11.14
C LEU A 131 -10.57 -11.72 -10.65
N ASN A 132 -10.92 -10.44 -10.84
CA ASN A 132 -10.09 -9.33 -10.37
C ASN A 132 -9.88 -9.35 -8.85
N GLU A 133 -10.94 -9.66 -8.08
CA GLU A 133 -10.86 -9.77 -6.62
C GLU A 133 -10.05 -11.00 -6.20
N VAL A 134 -10.21 -12.15 -6.88
CA VAL A 134 -9.36 -13.34 -6.66
C VAL A 134 -7.89 -13.00 -6.87
N GLY A 135 -7.55 -12.35 -7.98
CA GLY A 135 -6.18 -11.97 -8.30
C GLY A 135 -5.56 -11.04 -7.24
N LEU A 136 -6.28 -9.99 -6.81
CA LEU A 136 -5.78 -9.06 -5.78
C LEU A 136 -5.68 -9.74 -4.41
N THR A 137 -6.66 -10.56 -4.03
CA THR A 137 -6.64 -11.27 -2.73
C THR A 137 -5.49 -12.26 -2.62
N CYS A 138 -5.05 -12.92 -3.69
CA CYS A 138 -3.86 -13.78 -3.64
C CYS A 138 -2.60 -13.03 -3.18
N PHE A 139 -2.40 -11.78 -3.63
CA PHE A 139 -1.25 -10.98 -3.19
C PHE A 139 -1.40 -10.54 -1.73
N SER A 140 -2.61 -10.14 -1.33
CA SER A 140 -2.90 -9.80 0.06
C SER A 140 -2.64 -10.99 1.01
N ASP A 141 -3.17 -12.15 0.65
CA ASP A 141 -3.11 -13.35 1.48
C ASP A 141 -1.70 -13.93 1.61
N LEU A 142 -0.88 -13.84 0.56
CA LEU A 142 0.46 -14.46 0.55
C LEU A 142 1.59 -13.47 0.82
N VAL A 143 1.56 -12.28 0.22
CA VAL A 143 2.67 -11.31 0.32
C VAL A 143 2.44 -10.34 1.45
N TYR A 144 1.27 -9.70 1.49
CA TYR A 144 0.99 -8.65 2.46
C TYR A 144 0.96 -9.20 3.89
N LYS A 145 0.24 -10.30 4.14
CA LYS A 145 0.19 -10.93 5.47
C LYS A 145 1.57 -11.32 6.00
N GLU A 146 2.52 -11.69 5.14
CA GLU A 146 3.87 -12.06 5.56
C GLU A 146 4.76 -10.83 5.82
N LEU A 147 4.64 -9.79 4.99
CA LEU A 147 5.59 -8.68 4.99
C LEU A 147 5.09 -7.39 5.64
N ASN A 148 3.80 -7.27 5.99
CA ASN A 148 3.20 -6.02 6.46
C ASN A 148 4.00 -5.37 7.60
N ALA A 149 4.46 -6.16 8.59
CA ALA A 149 5.20 -5.66 9.74
C ALA A 149 6.55 -5.10 9.32
N LYS A 150 7.32 -5.84 8.51
CA LYS A 150 8.63 -5.40 8.02
C LYS A 150 8.51 -4.15 7.14
N VAL A 151 7.50 -4.12 6.27
CA VAL A 151 7.24 -2.99 5.35
C VAL A 151 6.87 -1.75 6.16
N ARG A 152 5.95 -1.90 7.11
CA ARG A 152 5.54 -0.82 8.01
C ARG A 152 6.72 -0.27 8.81
N ASP A 153 7.50 -1.13 9.43
CA ASP A 153 8.63 -0.71 10.26
C ASP A 153 9.69 0.02 9.41
N ALA A 154 9.94 -0.45 8.17
CA ALA A 154 10.81 0.24 7.21
C ALA A 154 10.27 1.61 6.77
N VAL A 155 8.95 1.72 6.53
CA VAL A 155 8.29 2.99 6.18
C VAL A 155 8.38 3.99 7.32
N ILE A 156 8.10 3.56 8.56
CA ILE A 156 8.22 4.42 9.75
C ILE A 156 9.68 4.87 9.93
N SER A 157 10.65 3.97 9.75
CA SER A 157 12.07 4.33 9.80
C SER A 157 12.45 5.40 8.77
N LEU A 158 11.91 5.36 7.55
CA LEU A 158 12.14 6.39 6.53
C LEU A 158 11.52 7.74 6.94
N ILE A 159 10.34 7.73 7.55
CA ILE A 159 9.70 8.96 8.06
C ILE A 159 10.57 9.58 9.15
N ASP A 160 11.10 8.77 10.07
CA ASP A 160 11.98 9.26 11.15
C ASP A 160 13.33 9.79 10.63
N GLN A 161 13.92 9.16 9.63
CA GLN A 161 15.10 9.68 8.94
C GLN A 161 14.83 11.07 8.35
N GLU A 162 13.69 11.25 7.69
CA GLU A 162 13.29 12.56 7.16
C GLU A 162 13.02 13.58 8.28
N ARG A 163 12.52 13.15 9.44
CA ARG A 163 12.36 14.03 10.61
C ARG A 163 13.68 14.52 11.18
N GLU A 164 14.73 13.71 11.13
CA GLU A 164 16.09 14.11 11.51
C GLU A 164 16.83 14.90 10.40
N GLY A 165 16.17 15.15 9.26
CA GLY A 165 16.69 15.97 8.17
C GLY A 165 17.45 15.20 7.09
N GLU A 166 17.37 13.87 7.09
CA GLU A 166 17.93 13.05 6.02
C GLU A 166 17.07 13.15 4.74
N GLN A 167 17.72 13.00 3.58
CA GLN A 167 17.00 12.95 2.30
C GLN A 167 16.49 11.54 2.04
N ILE A 168 15.17 11.43 1.81
CA ILE A 168 14.51 10.17 1.48
C ILE A 168 13.88 10.21 0.08
N ASP A 169 13.64 9.05 -0.49
CA ASP A 169 12.83 8.91 -1.71
C ASP A 169 11.33 9.02 -1.35
N ARG A 170 10.81 10.26 -1.29
CA ARG A 170 9.38 10.53 -1.03
C ARG A 170 8.44 9.83 -2.02
N ALA A 171 8.88 9.64 -3.27
CA ALA A 171 8.08 8.98 -4.29
C ALA A 171 7.97 7.47 -4.03
N LEU A 172 9.06 6.82 -3.61
CA LEU A 172 9.02 5.45 -3.12
C LEU A 172 8.07 5.32 -1.93
N LEU A 173 8.17 6.23 -0.96
CA LEU A 173 7.33 6.19 0.24
C LEU A 173 5.84 6.32 -0.11
N LYS A 174 5.47 7.27 -0.98
CA LYS A 174 4.10 7.41 -1.51
C LYS A 174 3.62 6.12 -2.16
N ASN A 175 4.44 5.52 -3.03
CA ASN A 175 4.07 4.30 -3.73
C ASN A 175 3.86 3.12 -2.77
N VAL A 176 4.67 3.00 -1.72
CA VAL A 176 4.49 1.94 -0.70
C VAL A 176 3.24 2.19 0.13
N VAL A 177 3.01 3.43 0.56
CA VAL A 177 1.82 3.81 1.32
C VAL A 177 0.54 3.53 0.51
N ASP A 178 0.55 3.82 -0.79
CA ASP A 178 -0.56 3.52 -1.68
C ASP A 178 -0.88 2.03 -1.78
N ILE A 179 0.09 1.14 -1.56
CA ILE A 179 -0.15 -0.31 -1.54
C ILE A 179 -1.07 -0.68 -0.36
N PHE A 180 -0.91 -0.07 0.81
CA PHE A 180 -1.79 -0.31 1.96
C PHE A 180 -3.24 0.08 1.67
N VAL A 181 -3.46 1.11 0.84
CA VAL A 181 -4.79 1.56 0.42
C VAL A 181 -5.35 0.67 -0.69
N GLU A 182 -4.55 0.36 -1.71
CA GLU A 182 -4.98 -0.41 -2.88
C GLU A 182 -5.29 -1.87 -2.56
N ILE A 183 -4.54 -2.48 -1.61
CA ILE A 183 -4.76 -3.89 -1.20
C ILE A 183 -6.12 -4.09 -0.54
N GLY A 184 -6.65 -3.08 0.14
CA GLY A 184 -7.98 -3.12 0.75
C GLY A 184 -9.14 -3.08 -0.23
N MET A 185 -8.87 -2.98 -1.55
CA MET A 185 -9.90 -2.97 -2.61
C MET A 185 -11.02 -1.93 -2.34
N GLY A 186 -10.64 -0.78 -1.78
CA GLY A 186 -11.55 0.31 -1.41
C GLY A 186 -11.88 0.38 0.09
N GLN A 187 -11.46 -0.60 0.89
CA GLN A 187 -11.47 -0.54 2.35
C GLN A 187 -10.17 0.07 2.87
N MET A 188 -10.25 0.90 3.90
CA MET A 188 -9.09 1.56 4.51
C MET A 188 -8.49 0.76 5.67
N ASP A 189 -9.06 -0.40 6.02
CA ASP A 189 -8.67 -1.17 7.21
C ASP A 189 -7.19 -1.52 7.25
N HIS A 190 -6.58 -1.85 6.11
CA HIS A 190 -5.14 -2.13 6.02
C HIS A 190 -4.29 -0.87 6.23
N TYR A 191 -4.74 0.27 5.69
CA TYR A 191 -4.05 1.53 5.91
C TYR A 191 -4.19 2.00 7.36
N GLU A 192 -5.41 2.01 7.91
CA GLU A 192 -5.70 2.55 9.24
C GLU A 192 -5.15 1.66 10.36
N ASN A 193 -5.44 0.35 10.33
CA ASN A 193 -5.09 -0.54 11.43
C ASN A 193 -3.66 -1.08 11.33
N ASP A 194 -3.19 -1.43 10.12
CA ASP A 194 -1.88 -2.05 10.00
C ASP A 194 -0.75 -1.01 9.96
N PHE A 195 -0.97 0.17 9.38
CA PHE A 195 0.05 1.21 9.19
C PHE A 195 -0.16 2.48 10.02
N GLU A 196 -1.30 3.17 9.87
CA GLU A 196 -1.55 4.50 10.46
C GLU A 196 -1.48 4.45 11.98
N GLU A 197 -2.09 3.46 12.62
CA GLU A 197 -2.05 3.31 14.09
C GLU A 197 -0.60 3.22 14.62
N ALA A 198 0.23 2.40 13.97
CA ALA A 198 1.63 2.24 14.35
C ALA A 198 2.44 3.51 14.10
N MET A 199 2.23 4.17 12.96
CA MET A 199 2.88 5.41 12.60
C MET A 199 2.52 6.54 13.58
N LEU A 200 1.26 6.67 13.97
CA LEU A 200 0.81 7.66 14.96
C LEU A 200 1.42 7.40 16.35
N LYS A 201 1.51 6.14 16.75
CA LYS A 201 2.13 5.75 18.02
C LYS A 201 3.62 6.07 18.04
N ASP A 202 4.32 5.75 16.96
CA ASP A 202 5.74 6.05 16.82
C ASP A 202 5.99 7.58 16.81
N THR A 203 5.17 8.32 16.07
CA THR A 203 5.19 9.79 16.03
C THR A 203 5.00 10.41 17.42
N ALA A 204 4.06 9.89 18.21
CA ALA A 204 3.87 10.36 19.58
C ALA A 204 5.13 10.13 20.43
N ALA A 205 5.73 8.94 20.35
CA ALA A 205 6.98 8.63 21.06
C ALA A 205 8.15 9.52 20.59
N TYR A 206 8.24 9.81 19.30
CA TYR A 206 9.23 10.72 18.73
C TYR A 206 9.12 12.12 19.32
N TYR A 207 7.94 12.75 19.23
CA TYR A 207 7.73 14.11 19.72
C TYR A 207 7.77 14.22 21.24
N SER A 208 7.32 13.20 21.98
CA SER A 208 7.46 13.16 23.43
C SER A 208 8.93 13.27 23.87
N ARG A 209 9.84 12.55 23.19
CA ARG A 209 11.30 12.64 23.44
C ARG A 209 11.86 14.02 23.08
N LYS A 210 11.47 14.59 21.94
CA LYS A 210 11.93 15.93 21.51
C LYS A 210 11.44 17.02 22.46
N ALA A 211 10.16 17.00 22.83
CA ALA A 211 9.53 17.93 23.76
C ALA A 211 10.24 17.93 25.12
N SER A 212 10.49 16.75 25.69
CA SER A 212 11.18 16.60 26.98
C SER A 212 12.55 17.28 27.01
N LYS A 213 13.26 17.26 25.87
CA LYS A 213 14.56 17.93 25.71
C LYS A 213 14.38 19.44 25.55
N TRP A 214 13.54 19.85 24.60
CA TRP A 214 13.33 21.27 24.27
C TRP A 214 12.73 22.06 25.41
N ILE A 215 11.79 21.49 26.16
CA ILE A 215 11.17 22.19 27.31
C ILE A 215 12.20 22.48 28.40
N SER A 216 13.28 21.71 28.50
CA SER A 216 14.33 21.92 29.50
C SER A 216 15.39 22.90 29.01
N GLU A 217 15.79 22.78 27.74
CA GLU A 217 16.92 23.50 27.15
C GLU A 217 16.56 24.86 26.55
N ASP A 218 15.36 25.01 25.98
CA ASP A 218 14.98 26.17 25.18
C ASP A 218 14.18 27.24 25.97
N SER A 219 14.20 28.46 25.44
CA SER A 219 13.28 29.52 25.87
C SER A 219 11.85 29.25 25.38
N CYS A 220 10.84 29.85 26.03
CA CYS A 220 9.44 29.65 25.61
C CYS A 220 9.19 30.10 24.16
N PRO A 221 9.69 31.27 23.69
CA PRO A 221 9.53 31.65 22.28
C PRO A 221 10.20 30.67 21.31
N ASP A 222 11.42 30.22 21.58
CA ASP A 222 12.14 29.29 20.71
C ASP A 222 11.45 27.93 20.65
N TYR A 223 10.92 27.45 21.79
CA TYR A 223 10.11 26.25 21.86
C TYR A 223 8.88 26.35 20.95
N MET A 224 8.12 27.44 21.06
CA MET A 224 6.91 27.64 20.25
C MET A 224 7.20 27.69 18.75
N LEU A 225 8.29 28.34 18.34
CA LEU A 225 8.73 28.34 16.94
C LEU A 225 9.06 26.93 16.43
N LYS A 226 9.71 26.09 17.26
CA LYS A 226 9.95 24.68 16.91
C LYS A 226 8.65 23.90 16.79
N VAL A 227 7.67 24.12 17.67
CA VAL A 227 6.36 23.47 17.59
C VAL A 227 5.64 23.82 16.29
N GLU A 228 5.58 25.11 15.94
CA GLU A 228 4.96 25.57 14.69
C GLU A 228 5.62 24.93 13.46
N GLU A 229 6.96 24.91 13.43
CA GLU A 229 7.71 24.29 12.35
C GLU A 229 7.46 22.77 12.27
N CYS A 230 7.40 22.06 13.40
CA CYS A 230 7.08 20.63 13.43
C CYS A 230 5.69 20.36 12.83
N LEU A 231 4.67 21.11 13.23
CA LEU A 231 3.31 20.96 12.71
C LEU A 231 3.25 21.24 11.20
N ARG A 232 3.97 22.27 10.74
CA ARG A 232 4.08 22.60 9.31
C ARG A 232 4.74 21.46 8.53
N LEU A 233 5.83 20.89 9.06
CA LEU A 233 6.54 19.78 8.41
C LEU A 233 5.72 18.48 8.39
N GLU A 234 5.01 18.14 9.47
CA GLU A 234 4.12 16.96 9.47
C GLU A 234 2.97 17.13 8.47
N LYS A 235 2.40 18.33 8.36
CA LYS A 235 1.41 18.62 7.31
C LYS A 235 1.99 18.46 5.90
N ASP A 236 3.22 18.92 5.68
CA ASP A 236 3.94 18.72 4.41
C ASP A 236 4.12 17.23 4.10
N ARG A 237 4.56 16.42 5.08
CA ARG A 237 4.70 14.97 4.96
C ARG A 237 3.41 14.28 4.55
N VAL A 238 2.30 14.64 5.20
CA VAL A 238 0.99 14.06 4.85
C VAL A 238 0.64 14.35 3.40
N SER A 239 0.80 15.61 2.98
CA SER A 239 0.47 16.01 1.61
C SER A 239 1.33 15.34 0.52
N HIS A 240 2.55 14.92 0.87
CA HIS A 240 3.49 14.32 -0.07
C HIS A 240 3.32 12.80 -0.21
N TYR A 241 3.11 12.08 0.90
CA TYR A 241 3.14 10.61 0.87
C TYR A 241 2.13 9.86 1.73
N LEU A 242 1.39 10.51 2.65
CA LEU A 242 0.36 9.83 3.44
C LEU A 242 -1.04 10.03 2.84
N HIS A 243 -2.01 9.27 3.31
CA HIS A 243 -3.40 9.51 2.97
C HIS A 243 -3.93 10.75 3.71
N SER A 244 -4.79 11.53 3.06
CA SER A 244 -5.30 12.80 3.61
C SER A 244 -6.12 12.63 4.91
N SER A 245 -6.69 11.44 5.13
CA SER A 245 -7.38 11.11 6.39
C SER A 245 -6.46 11.14 7.61
N SER A 246 -5.14 11.03 7.41
CA SER A 246 -4.16 11.02 8.50
C SER A 246 -3.82 12.41 9.01
N GLU A 247 -4.04 13.48 8.22
CA GLU A 247 -3.71 14.85 8.61
C GLU A 247 -4.29 15.25 9.98
N PRO A 248 -5.61 15.16 10.23
CA PRO A 248 -6.17 15.58 11.51
C PRO A 248 -5.63 14.73 12.68
N LYS A 249 -5.54 13.41 12.50
CA LYS A 249 -5.09 12.47 13.54
C LYS A 249 -3.62 12.70 13.91
N LEU A 250 -2.77 12.95 12.90
CA LEU A 250 -1.34 13.20 13.07
C LEU A 250 -1.10 14.55 13.76
N LEU A 251 -1.75 15.62 13.28
CA LEU A 251 -1.58 16.95 13.87
C LEU A 251 -2.08 16.99 15.33
N GLU A 252 -3.20 16.35 15.64
CA GLU A 252 -3.70 16.23 17.01
C GLU A 252 -2.68 15.53 17.92
N LYS A 253 -2.08 14.43 17.47
CA LYS A 253 -1.05 13.71 18.24
C LYS A 253 0.20 14.56 18.49
N VAL A 254 0.66 15.27 17.48
CA VAL A 254 1.84 16.14 17.59
C VAL A 254 1.55 17.32 18.53
N GLN A 255 0.37 17.93 18.42
CA GLN A 255 -0.07 19.00 19.32
C GLN A 255 -0.18 18.52 20.76
N HIS A 256 -0.76 17.36 20.99
CA HIS A 256 -0.89 16.78 22.33
C HIS A 256 0.48 16.61 23.00
N GLU A 257 1.44 15.97 22.32
CA GLU A 257 2.76 15.69 22.88
C GLU A 257 3.62 16.95 23.07
N LEU A 258 3.48 17.94 22.18
CA LEU A 258 4.28 19.16 22.23
C LEU A 258 3.66 20.27 23.10
N LEU A 259 2.34 20.35 23.22
CA LEU A 259 1.64 21.45 23.90
C LEU A 259 0.87 20.96 25.12
N SER A 260 -0.11 20.07 24.94
CA SER A 260 -1.03 19.67 26.02
C SER A 260 -0.29 19.03 27.21
N VAL A 261 0.70 18.18 26.95
CA VAL A 261 1.52 17.53 27.99
C VAL A 261 2.32 18.56 28.82
N TYR A 262 2.74 19.67 28.21
CA TYR A 262 3.60 20.68 28.84
C TYR A 262 2.90 22.00 29.16
N ALA A 263 1.56 22.05 29.05
CA ALA A 263 0.77 23.26 29.21
C ALA A 263 1.10 24.05 30.48
N THR A 264 1.15 23.37 31.63
CA THR A 264 1.48 24.00 32.92
C THR A 264 2.91 24.57 32.94
N GLN A 265 3.89 23.83 32.42
CA GLN A 265 5.29 24.27 32.41
C GLN A 265 5.53 25.43 31.44
N LEU A 266 4.81 25.46 30.32
CA LEU A 266 4.86 26.56 29.36
C LEU A 266 4.27 27.84 29.98
N LEU A 267 3.14 27.74 30.67
CA LEU A 267 2.52 28.87 31.38
C LEU A 267 3.42 29.41 32.51
N GLU A 268 4.06 28.53 33.28
CA GLU A 268 5.02 28.93 34.30
C GLU A 268 6.25 29.61 33.68
N LYS A 269 6.85 29.02 32.64
CA LYS A 269 7.99 29.63 31.92
C LYS A 269 7.65 30.98 31.32
N GLU A 270 6.43 31.17 30.83
CA GLU A 270 5.98 32.48 30.34
C GLU A 270 5.88 33.49 31.49
N GLN A 271 5.34 33.11 32.65
CA GLN A 271 5.26 34.00 33.82
C GLN A 271 6.64 34.40 34.35
N PHE A 272 7.62 33.49 34.33
CA PHE A 272 9.00 33.78 34.76
C PHE A 272 9.87 34.43 33.66
N GLY A 273 9.56 34.23 32.38
CA GLY A 273 10.25 34.80 31.21
C GLY A 273 9.72 36.17 30.77
N CYS A 274 8.47 36.50 31.12
CA CYS A 274 7.77 37.68 30.61
C CYS A 274 7.70 38.86 31.60
N HIS A 275 8.85 39.26 32.18
CA HIS A 275 9.00 40.66 32.61
C HIS A 275 9.81 41.52 31.62
N ALA A 276 10.51 40.90 30.65
CA ALA A 276 11.42 41.61 29.74
C ALA A 276 10.94 41.72 28.28
N LEU A 277 10.02 40.88 27.81
CA LEU A 277 9.68 40.75 26.37
C LEU A 277 8.31 41.34 25.96
N PHE A 278 7.56 41.95 26.89
CA PHE A 278 6.21 42.46 26.63
C PHE A 278 6.12 43.76 25.80
N ARG A 279 7.06 44.04 24.88
CA ARG A 279 6.91 45.21 23.98
C ARG A 279 6.54 44.91 22.52
N ASP A 280 7.04 43.87 21.86
CA ASP A 280 6.95 43.88 20.38
C ASP A 280 6.31 42.68 19.64
N ASP A 281 6.22 41.45 20.18
CA ASP A 281 5.78 40.27 19.36
C ASP A 281 4.40 39.68 19.71
N LYS A 282 3.37 40.51 19.77
CA LYS A 282 2.07 40.17 20.41
C LYS A 282 1.02 39.38 19.62
N LEU A 283 1.29 38.90 18.40
CA LEU A 283 0.20 38.36 17.55
C LEU A 283 0.21 36.84 17.34
N ILE A 284 1.38 36.18 17.37
CA ILE A 284 1.47 34.75 16.99
C ILE A 284 1.35 33.84 18.22
N THR A 285 2.00 34.20 19.33
CA THR A 285 1.95 33.46 20.60
C THR A 285 0.55 33.43 21.22
N SER A 286 -0.22 34.51 21.05
CA SER A 286 -1.56 34.65 21.61
C SER A 286 -2.59 33.68 21.00
N SER A 287 -2.50 33.40 19.70
CA SER A 287 -3.45 32.52 19.00
C SER A 287 -3.25 31.03 19.36
N MET A 288 -2.02 30.59 19.57
CA MET A 288 -1.73 29.20 19.95
C MET A 288 -1.99 28.92 21.44
N MET A 289 -1.75 29.90 22.33
CA MET A 289 -2.03 29.76 23.77
C MET A 289 -3.54 29.76 24.09
N GLN A 290 -4.37 30.39 23.25
CA GLN A 290 -5.84 30.33 23.39
C GLN A 290 -6.39 28.92 23.19
N HIS A 291 -5.70 28.06 22.42
CA HIS A 291 -6.07 26.65 22.29
C HIS A 291 -5.65 25.81 23.51
N VAL A 292 -4.55 26.14 24.19
CA VAL A 292 -4.07 25.44 25.40
C VAL A 292 -4.92 25.77 26.63
N THR A 293 -5.59 26.93 26.65
CA THR A 293 -6.42 27.39 27.78
C THR A 293 -7.92 27.09 27.61
N ALA A 294 -8.32 26.47 26.50
CA ALA A 294 -9.71 26.16 26.16
C ALA A 294 -10.12 24.69 26.38
N GLU A 295 -9.21 23.83 26.85
CA GLU A 295 -9.48 22.50 27.41
C GLU A 295 -9.40 22.52 28.94
#